data_AF-A0A971Y9C8-F1
#
_entry.id   AF-A0A971Y9C8-F1
#
_cell.length_a   1.000
_cell.length_b   1.000
_cell.length_c   1.000
_cell.angle_alpha   90.00
_cell.angle_beta   90.00
_cell.angle_gamma   90.00
#
_symmetry.space_group_name_H-M   'P 1'
#
loop_
_entity.id
_entity.type
_entity.pdbx_description
1 polymer ?
#
loop_
_entity_poly.entity_id
_entity_poly.type
_entity_poly.pdbx_seq_one_letter_code
_entity_poly.pdbx_strand_id
1 'polypeptide(L)'
;MDGKMLRYKAVVAILSLLLMIMVIPHTLEDFALGEPAKNGIPILILQVVVALLVAVQALGLYLLGGNHRLGYFIQMGIGIIWPLLAGSAQLPAIFSSQPYRSGFSSVFFVIGMILIGALLFLASIQGLRITAKEKN
;
A
#
# COMPACT_ATOMS: atom_id res chain seq x y z
N MET A 1 19.95 -15.59 -11.98
CA MET A 1 18.76 -14.71 -12.03
C MET A 1 18.99 -13.71 -13.14
N ASP A 2 18.11 -13.62 -14.15
CA ASP A 2 18.24 -12.60 -15.21
C ASP A 2 18.28 -11.20 -14.57
N GLY A 3 19.16 -10.32 -15.06
CA GLY A 3 19.25 -8.93 -14.63
C GLY A 3 17.92 -8.18 -14.75
N LYS A 4 17.04 -8.58 -15.69
CA LYS A 4 15.69 -8.03 -15.79
C LYS A 4 14.83 -8.41 -14.58
N MET A 5 14.84 -9.67 -14.16
CA MET A 5 14.08 -10.12 -12.98
C MET A 5 14.59 -9.45 -11.70
N LEU A 6 15.91 -9.25 -11.56
CA LEU A 6 16.48 -8.55 -10.42
C LEU A 6 15.97 -7.10 -10.31
N ARG A 7 15.89 -6.40 -11.44
CA ARG A 7 15.37 -5.02 -11.49
C ARG A 7 13.90 -4.94 -11.05
N TYR A 8 13.03 -5.79 -11.58
CA TYR A 8 11.61 -5.76 -11.19
C TYR A 8 11.39 -6.15 -9.73
N LYS A 9 12.15 -7.13 -9.24
CA LYS A 9 12.13 -7.49 -7.82
C LYS A 9 12.47 -6.28 -6.93
N ALA A 10 13.56 -5.58 -7.28
CA ALA A 10 13.97 -4.38 -6.56
C ALA A 10 12.91 -3.28 -6.62
N VAL A 11 12.32 -3.04 -7.79
CA VAL A 11 11.24 -2.04 -7.97
C VAL A 11 10.04 -2.37 -7.08
N VAL A 12 9.56 -3.62 -7.08
CA VAL A 12 8.43 -4.04 -6.23
C VAL A 12 8.78 -3.88 -4.75
N ALA A 13 9.99 -4.26 -4.34
CA ALA A 13 10.44 -4.11 -2.96
C ALA A 13 10.49 -2.63 -2.53
N ILE A 14 11.09 -1.77 -3.35
CA ILE A 14 11.20 -0.32 -3.08
C ILE A 14 9.81 0.30 -3.00
N LEU A 15 8.91 0.02 -3.95
CA LEU A 15 7.55 0.55 -3.94
C LEU A 15 6.76 0.08 -2.72
N SER A 16 6.93 -1.18 -2.29
CA SER A 16 6.29 -1.69 -1.09
C SER A 16 6.80 -0.96 0.17
N LEU A 17 8.10 -0.73 0.29
CA LEU A 17 8.66 0.02 1.42
C LEU A 17 8.20 1.48 1.42
N LEU A 18 8.20 2.14 0.26
CA LEU A 18 7.66 3.49 0.11
C LEU A 18 6.17 3.55 0.49
N LEU A 19 5.39 2.54 0.14
CA LEU A 19 3.98 2.47 0.52
C LEU A 19 3.83 2.39 2.05
N MET A 20 4.68 1.61 2.75
CA MET A 20 4.66 1.59 4.22
C MET A 20 4.97 2.96 4.84
N ILE A 21 5.90 3.72 4.23
CA ILE A 21 6.25 5.08 4.67
C ILE A 21 5.05 6.04 4.51
N MET A 22 4.13 5.79 3.58
CA MET A 22 2.90 6.59 3.46
C MET A 22 1.78 6.09 4.38
N VAL A 23 1.60 4.78 4.47
CA VAL A 23 0.51 4.13 5.23
C VAL A 23 0.68 4.32 6.74
N ILE A 24 1.89 4.12 7.28
CA ILE A 24 2.09 4.12 8.73
C ILE A 24 1.82 5.52 9.32
N PRO A 25 2.42 6.62 8.84
CA PRO A 25 2.14 7.94 9.37
C PRO A 25 0.68 8.36 9.18
N HIS A 26 0.06 8.02 8.03
CA HIS A 26 -1.34 8.33 7.79
C HIS A 26 -2.29 7.61 8.75
N THR A 27 -2.08 6.31 8.97
CA THR A 27 -2.92 5.54 9.89
C THR A 27 -2.75 5.99 11.34
N LEU A 28 -1.54 6.40 11.73
CA LEU A 28 -1.30 7.02 13.04
C LEU A 28 -2.01 8.38 13.18
N GLU A 29 -2.01 9.20 12.13
CA GLU A 29 -2.79 10.44 12.09
C GLU A 29 -4.30 10.17 12.22
N ASP A 30 -4.84 9.19 11.48
CA ASP A 30 -6.24 8.77 11.59
C ASP A 30 -6.62 8.39 13.02
N PHE A 31 -5.76 7.61 13.70
CA PHE A 31 -5.99 7.21 15.09
C PHE A 31 -5.89 8.39 16.05
N ALA A 32 -4.92 9.28 15.88
CA ALA A 32 -4.74 10.45 16.73
C ALA A 32 -5.92 11.43 16.62
N LEU A 33 -6.51 11.56 15.44
CA LEU A 33 -7.66 12.44 15.17
C LEU A 33 -9.03 11.78 15.43
N GLY A 34 -9.05 10.50 15.80
CA GLY A 34 -10.29 9.74 16.05
C GLY A 34 -11.16 9.56 14.81
N GLU A 35 -10.56 9.62 13.62
CA GLU A 35 -11.26 9.55 12.32
C GLU A 35 -12.08 8.27 12.12
N PRO A 36 -11.63 7.08 12.57
CA PRO A 36 -12.45 5.88 12.47
C PRO A 36 -13.76 5.99 13.24
N ALA A 37 -13.72 6.55 14.45
CA ALA A 37 -14.89 6.70 15.30
C ALA A 37 -15.91 7.69 14.71
N LYS A 38 -15.44 8.76 14.04
CA LYS A 38 -16.31 9.72 13.32
C LYS A 38 -17.10 9.05 12.19
N ASN A 39 -16.57 7.96 11.63
CA ASN A 39 -17.19 7.18 10.57
C ASN A 39 -17.93 5.93 11.09
N GLY A 40 -18.16 5.83 12.41
CA GLY A 40 -18.87 4.70 13.02
C GLY A 40 -18.08 3.38 13.05
N ILE A 41 -16.78 3.43 12.78
CA ILE A 41 -15.91 2.24 12.80
C ILE A 41 -15.22 2.14 14.18
N PRO A 42 -15.37 1.01 14.90
CA PRO A 42 -14.63 0.80 16.14
C PRO A 42 -13.11 0.87 15.90
N ILE A 43 -12.42 1.72 16.65
CA ILE A 43 -10.98 1.98 16.49
C ILE A 43 -10.17 0.67 16.56
N LEU A 44 -10.51 -0.21 17.51
CA LEU A 44 -9.84 -1.51 17.68
C LEU A 44 -9.92 -2.39 16.43
N ILE A 45 -11.06 -2.39 15.75
CA ILE A 45 -11.24 -3.18 14.51
C ILE A 45 -10.30 -2.64 13.43
N LEU A 46 -10.26 -1.32 13.24
CA LEU A 46 -9.38 -0.73 12.23
C LEU A 46 -7.90 -0.95 12.55
N GLN A 47 -7.50 -0.84 13.82
CA GLN A 47 -6.12 -1.14 14.26
C GLN A 47 -5.70 -2.56 13.91
N VAL A 48 -6.56 -3.55 14.19
CA VAL A 48 -6.30 -4.96 13.85
C VAL A 48 -6.19 -5.14 12.33
N VAL A 49 -7.12 -4.57 11.56
CA VAL A 49 -7.09 -4.66 10.09
C VAL A 49 -5.81 -4.03 9.51
N VAL A 50 -5.44 -2.83 9.96
CA VAL A 50 -4.21 -2.16 9.53
C VAL A 50 -2.98 -3.01 9.88
N ALA A 51 -2.89 -3.52 11.12
CA ALA A 51 -1.77 -4.35 11.54
C ALA A 51 -1.66 -5.63 10.70
N LEU A 52 -2.79 -6.29 10.40
CA LEU A 52 -2.82 -7.48 9.53
C LEU A 52 -2.38 -7.15 8.10
N LEU A 53 -2.83 -6.04 7.52
CA LEU A 53 -2.41 -5.63 6.17
C LEU A 53 -0.91 -5.33 6.11
N VAL A 54 -0.36 -4.64 7.11
CA VAL A 54 1.09 -4.40 7.21
C VAL A 54 1.86 -5.70 7.37
N ALA A 55 1.38 -6.63 8.21
CA ALA A 55 2.00 -7.95 8.38
C ALA A 55 1.99 -8.77 7.08
N VAL A 56 0.86 -8.77 6.36
CA VAL A 56 0.73 -9.41 5.04
C VAL A 56 1.69 -8.78 4.03
N GLN A 57 1.82 -7.45 4.02
CA GLN A 57 2.77 -6.76 3.14
C GLN A 57 4.23 -7.12 3.46
N ALA A 58 4.59 -7.22 4.74
CA ALA A 58 5.92 -7.68 5.18
C ALA A 58 6.18 -9.15 4.78
N LEU A 59 5.19 -10.03 4.93
CA LEU A 59 5.25 -11.41 4.46
C LEU A 59 5.46 -11.47 2.94
N GLY A 60 4.76 -10.62 2.18
CA GLY A 60 4.95 -10.47 0.75
C GLY A 60 6.39 -10.10 0.37
N LEU A 61 7.01 -9.17 1.10
CA LEU A 61 8.42 -8.79 0.93
C LEU A 61 9.37 -9.95 1.24
N TYR A 62 9.14 -10.68 2.33
CA TYR A 62 9.93 -11.86 2.68
C TYR A 62 9.89 -12.93 1.57
N LEU A 63 8.69 -13.28 1.10
CA LEU A 63 8.50 -14.25 0.03
C LEU A 63 9.10 -13.77 -1.30
N LEU A 64 9.01 -12.47 -1.59
CA LEU A 64 9.65 -11.86 -2.75
C LEU A 64 11.17 -12.02 -2.68
N GLY A 65 11.78 -11.81 -1.50
CA GLY A 65 13.21 -12.04 -1.24
C GLY A 65 13.64 -13.48 -1.57
N GLY A 66 12.82 -14.46 -1.18
CA GLY A 66 12.99 -15.88 -1.49
C GLY A 66 12.60 -16.29 -2.92
N ASN A 67 12.32 -15.35 -3.82
CA ASN A 67 11.88 -15.58 -5.21
C ASN A 67 10.58 -16.41 -5.33
N HIS A 68 9.72 -16.40 -4.31
CA HIS A 68 8.41 -17.03 -4.38
C HIS A 68 7.41 -16.14 -5.15
N ARG A 69 6.73 -16.70 -6.15
CA ARG A 69 5.69 -16.01 -6.94
C ARG A 69 4.57 -15.44 -6.07
N LEU A 70 4.26 -16.09 -4.95
CA LEU A 70 3.27 -15.63 -3.98
C LEU A 70 3.59 -14.23 -3.45
N GLY A 71 4.88 -13.87 -3.33
CA GLY A 71 5.30 -12.52 -2.93
C GLY A 71 4.74 -11.44 -3.86
N TYR A 72 4.80 -11.66 -5.19
CA TYR A 72 4.23 -10.70 -6.14
C TYR A 72 2.70 -10.64 -6.08
N PHE A 73 2.01 -11.76 -5.86
CA PHE A 73 0.54 -11.73 -5.70
C PHE A 73 0.11 -10.95 -4.47
N ILE A 74 0.83 -11.11 -3.35
CA ILE A 74 0.58 -10.33 -2.14
C ILE A 74 0.82 -8.83 -2.41
N GLN A 75 1.96 -8.47 -3.00
CA GLN A 75 2.26 -7.06 -3.30
C GLN A 75 1.27 -6.45 -4.30
N MET A 76 0.77 -7.24 -5.26
CA MET A 76 -0.31 -6.84 -6.14
C MET A 76 -1.59 -6.52 -5.34
N GLY A 77 -2.02 -7.43 -4.46
CA GLY A 77 -3.20 -7.20 -3.61
C GLY A 77 -3.06 -5.97 -2.71
N ILE A 78 -1.92 -5.83 -2.05
CA ILE A 78 -1.62 -4.66 -1.22
C ILE A 78 -1.59 -3.37 -2.03
N GLY A 79 -1.00 -3.42 -3.23
CA GLY A 79 -0.93 -2.28 -4.15
C GLY A 79 -2.29 -1.78 -4.64
N ILE A 80 -3.35 -2.59 -4.56
CA ILE A 80 -4.71 -2.13 -4.88
C ILE A 80 -5.53 -1.81 -3.62
N ILE A 81 -5.40 -2.59 -2.55
CA ILE A 81 -6.19 -2.40 -1.32
C ILE A 81 -5.92 -1.03 -0.70
N TRP A 82 -4.65 -0.64 -0.51
CA TRP A 82 -4.33 0.64 0.11
C TRP A 82 -4.87 1.85 -0.67
N PRO A 83 -4.63 1.98 -1.99
CA PRO A 83 -5.24 3.05 -2.78
C PRO A 83 -6.76 3.09 -2.74
N LEU A 84 -7.43 1.93 -2.77
CA LEU A 84 -8.89 1.91 -2.72
C LEU A 84 -9.42 2.37 -1.36
N LEU A 85 -8.82 1.90 -0.26
CA LEU A 85 -9.22 2.31 1.09
C LEU A 85 -8.95 3.79 1.31
N ALA A 86 -7.74 4.26 0.99
CA ALA A 86 -7.39 5.68 1.11
C ALA A 86 -8.24 6.56 0.19
N GLY A 87 -8.41 6.15 -1.06
CA GLY A 87 -9.17 6.88 -2.06
C GLY A 87 -10.63 7.06 -1.67
N SER A 88 -11.30 5.97 -1.29
CA SER A 88 -12.71 5.99 -0.93
C SER A 88 -12.99 6.74 0.38
N ALA A 89 -12.10 6.63 1.37
CA ALA A 89 -12.29 7.29 2.65
C ALA A 89 -11.93 8.79 2.62
N GLN A 90 -10.90 9.17 1.86
CA GLN A 90 -10.25 10.48 2.05
C GLN A 90 -10.48 11.47 0.91
N LEU A 91 -10.59 11.00 -0.34
CA LEU A 91 -10.74 11.91 -1.49
C LEU A 91 -11.98 12.81 -1.40
N PRO A 92 -13.16 12.35 -0.93
CA PRO A 92 -14.31 13.23 -0.76
C PRO A 92 -14.03 14.42 0.17
N ALA A 93 -13.30 14.19 1.26
CA ALA A 93 -12.92 15.23 2.21
C ALA A 93 -11.85 16.16 1.62
N ILE A 94 -10.86 15.62 0.90
CA ILE A 94 -9.79 16.38 0.24
C ILE A 94 -10.34 17.33 -0.82
N PHE A 95 -11.34 16.89 -1.59
CA PHE A 95 -11.98 17.71 -2.63
C PHE A 95 -13.13 18.57 -2.11
N SER A 96 -13.42 18.52 -0.81
CA SER A 96 -14.36 19.45 -0.19
C SER A 96 -13.76 20.86 -0.10
N SER A 97 -14.60 21.87 0.12
CA SER A 97 -14.15 23.25 0.34
C SER A 97 -13.60 23.51 1.75
N GLN A 98 -13.60 22.50 2.62
CA GLN A 98 -13.15 22.62 4.01
C GLN A 98 -11.66 22.28 4.15
N PRO A 99 -10.94 22.88 5.12
CA PRO A 99 -9.57 22.51 5.41
C PRO A 99 -9.45 21.01 5.77
N TYR A 100 -8.58 20.30 5.05
CA TYR A 100 -8.35 18.88 5.30
C TYR A 100 -7.29 18.66 6.39
N ARG A 101 -7.73 18.36 7.62
CA ARG A 101 -6.90 17.87 8.75
C ARG A 101 -5.63 18.69 8.97
N SER A 102 -4.44 18.06 9.02
CA SER A 102 -3.15 18.74 9.20
C SER A 102 -2.67 19.46 7.93
N GLY A 103 -3.53 19.57 6.91
CA GLY A 103 -3.29 20.27 5.67
C GLY A 103 -2.47 19.42 4.71
N PHE A 104 -1.39 20.00 4.19
CA PHE A 104 -0.61 19.41 3.10
C PHE A 104 -0.03 18.03 3.45
N SER A 105 0.41 17.81 4.70
CA SER A 105 0.97 16.52 5.13
C SER A 105 -0.04 15.37 4.99
N SER A 106 -1.29 15.56 5.43
CA SER A 106 -2.33 14.53 5.28
C SER A 106 -2.59 14.23 3.80
N VAL A 107 -2.70 15.28 2.96
CA VAL A 107 -2.91 15.12 1.51
C VAL A 107 -1.73 14.37 0.88
N PHE A 108 -0.50 14.73 1.25
CA PHE A 108 0.71 14.09 0.75
C PHE A 108 0.70 12.59 1.02
N PHE A 109 0.36 12.16 2.24
CA PHE A 109 0.28 10.74 2.55
C PHE A 109 -0.83 10.03 1.77
N VAL A 110 -2.03 10.62 1.67
CA VAL A 110 -3.16 10.02 0.94
C VAL A 110 -2.83 9.85 -0.55
N ILE A 111 -2.40 10.93 -1.21
CA ILE A 111 -2.04 10.90 -2.63
C ILE A 111 -0.82 10.00 -2.85
N GLY A 112 0.16 10.03 -1.96
CA GLY A 112 1.32 9.16 -1.96
C GLY A 112 0.94 7.67 -1.91
N MET A 113 0.04 7.27 -0.99
CA MET A 113 -0.47 5.90 -0.92
C MET A 113 -1.15 5.47 -2.22
N ILE A 114 -1.98 6.34 -2.81
CA ILE A 114 -2.71 6.05 -4.04
C ILE A 114 -1.73 5.82 -5.19
N LEU A 115 -0.81 6.76 -5.40
CA LEU A 115 0.14 6.70 -6.52
C LEU A 115 1.13 5.54 -6.36
N ILE A 116 1.76 5.41 -5.18
CA ILE A 116 2.74 4.34 -4.93
C ILE A 116 2.08 2.97 -4.95
N GLY A 117 0.86 2.85 -4.39
CA GLY A 117 0.11 1.60 -4.45
C GLY A 117 -0.24 1.20 -5.88
N ALA A 118 -0.75 2.12 -6.70
CA ALA A 118 -1.04 1.86 -8.11
C ALA A 118 0.22 1.40 -8.88
N LEU A 119 1.37 2.05 -8.64
CA LEU A 119 2.64 1.65 -9.23
C LEU A 119 3.08 0.26 -8.73
N LEU A 120 2.91 -0.04 -7.43
CA LEU A 120 3.22 -1.34 -6.84
C LEU A 120 2.38 -2.45 -7.47
N PHE A 121 1.08 -2.20 -7.68
CA PHE A 121 0.17 -3.11 -8.36
C PHE A 121 0.66 -3.43 -9.77
N LEU A 122 0.93 -2.41 -10.58
CA LEU A 122 1.41 -2.57 -11.96
C LEU A 122 2.77 -3.27 -12.02
N ALA A 123 3.71 -2.89 -11.16
CA ALA A 123 5.03 -3.51 -11.07
C ALA A 123 4.93 -4.99 -10.68
N SER A 124 4.00 -5.34 -9.78
CA SER A 124 3.78 -6.72 -9.35
C SER A 124 3.18 -7.58 -10.45
N ILE A 125 2.24 -7.06 -11.24
CA ILE A 125 1.73 -7.73 -12.46
C ILE A 125 2.87 -7.99 -13.45
N GLN A 126 3.71 -6.98 -13.68
CA GLN A 126 4.82 -7.12 -14.62
C GLN A 126 5.86 -8.14 -14.12
N GLY A 127 6.15 -8.17 -12.81
CA GLY A 127 6.98 -9.18 -12.18
C GLY A 127 6.44 -10.60 -12.39
N LEU A 128 5.13 -10.81 -12.14
CA LEU A 128 4.46 -12.10 -12.36
C LEU A 128 4.58 -12.57 -13.82
N ARG A 129 4.37 -11.66 -14.79
CA ARG A 129 4.48 -11.98 -16.22
C ARG A 129 5.89 -12.41 -16.62
N ILE A 130 6.92 -11.77 -16.06
CA ILE A 130 8.31 -12.12 -16.34
C ILE A 130 8.63 -13.49 -15.74
N THR A 131 8.27 -13.71 -14.47
CA THR A 131 8.50 -15.02 -13.84
C THR A 131 7.73 -16.13 -14.54
N ALA A 132 6.55 -15.85 -15.12
CA ALA A 132 5.78 -16.79 -15.95
C ALA A 132 6.57 -17.25 -17.18
N LYS A 133 7.16 -16.31 -17.92
CA LYS A 133 7.93 -16.59 -19.14
C LYS A 133 9.20 -17.39 -18.90
N GLU A 134 9.89 -17.20 -17.77
CA GLU A 134 11.11 -17.95 -17.45
C GLU A 134 10.87 -19.44 -17.13
N LYS A 135 9.62 -19.85 -16.87
CA LYS A 135 9.29 -21.27 -16.61
C LYS A 135 8.86 -22.05 -17.85
N ASN A 136 8.63 -21.38 -18.97
CA ASN A 136 8.23 -21.98 -20.24
C ASN A 136 9.43 -21.99 -21.19
#